data_AF-X1GUC1-F1
#
_entry.id   AF-X1GUC1-F1
#
_cell.length_a   1.000
_cell.length_b   1.000
_cell.length_c   1.000
_cell.angle_alpha   90.00
_cell.angle_beta   90.00
_cell.angle_gamma   90.00
#
_symmetry.space_group_name_H-M   'P 1'
#
loop_
_entity.id
_entity.type
_entity.pdbx_description
1 polymer ?
#
loop_
_entity_poly.entity_id
_entity_poly.type
_entity_poly.pdbx_seq_one_letter_code
_entity_poly.pdbx_strand_id
1 'polypeptide(L)'
;MTLALYRKWRPQSWDEVIGQDHVVDTLCNAFKAERIVHAYLFAGPRGTGKTSAARLLAKTVNCLSEDPAQRPCGECEHCQALNEGRFLDLIEIDAASNTSVDDVRNLRDKINF
;
A
#
# COMPACT_ATOMS: atom_id res chain seq x y z
N MET A 1 21.62 -11.65 9.28
CA MET A 1 20.25 -12.13 9.55
C MET A 1 19.63 -12.60 8.25
N THR A 2 19.18 -13.86 8.18
CA THR A 2 18.56 -14.44 6.98
C THR A 2 17.11 -13.99 6.91
N LEU A 3 16.75 -13.18 5.90
CA LEU A 3 15.37 -12.72 5.72
C LEU A 3 14.54 -13.83 5.05
N ALA A 4 13.32 -14.06 5.53
CA ALA A 4 12.40 -15.01 4.91
C ALA A 4 12.09 -14.59 3.46
N LEU A 5 12.05 -15.56 2.53
CA LEU A 5 11.92 -15.30 1.08
C LEU A 5 10.70 -14.45 0.73
N TYR A 6 9.53 -14.73 1.33
CA TYR A 6 8.31 -13.98 1.06
C TYR A 6 8.37 -12.51 1.52
N ARG A 7 9.28 -12.16 2.44
CA ARG A 7 9.55 -10.77 2.82
C ARG A 7 10.56 -10.12 1.90
N LYS A 8 11.60 -10.88 1.51
CA LYS A 8 12.64 -10.44 0.58
C LYS A 8 12.09 -10.11 -0.81
N TRP A 9 11.16 -10.93 -1.29
CA TRP A 9 10.58 -10.85 -2.63
C TRP A 9 9.15 -10.29 -2.62
N ARG A 10 8.81 -9.49 -1.61
CA ARG A 10 7.52 -8.80 -1.60
C ARG A 10 7.56 -7.73 -2.70
N PRO A 11 6.58 -7.67 -3.62
CA PRO A 11 6.56 -6.70 -4.71
C PRO A 11 6.75 -5.27 -4.22
N GLN A 12 7.66 -4.53 -4.85
CA GLN A 12 7.99 -3.12 -4.57
C GLN A 12 7.41 -2.15 -5.59
N SER A 13 6.95 -2.68 -6.73
CA SER A 13 6.30 -1.98 -7.83
C SER A 13 5.10 -2.80 -8.36
N TRP A 14 4.30 -2.18 -9.23
CA TRP A 14 3.09 -2.80 -9.79
C TRP A 14 3.40 -3.92 -10.79
N ASP A 15 4.49 -3.82 -11.54
CA ASP A 15 4.96 -4.80 -12.51
C ASP A 15 5.53 -6.08 -11.86
N GLU A 16 5.91 -6.02 -10.59
CA GLU A 16 6.32 -7.19 -9.81
C GLU A 16 5.14 -7.99 -9.24
N VAL A 17 3.91 -7.50 -9.39
CA VAL A 17 2.69 -8.19 -8.93
C VAL A 17 2.29 -9.26 -9.94
N ILE A 18 2.28 -10.53 -9.50
CA ILE A 18 2.02 -11.66 -10.40
C ILE A 18 0.54 -12.09 -10.34
N GLY A 19 -0.08 -12.23 -11.51
CA GLY A 19 -1.38 -12.88 -11.69
C GLY A 19 -2.59 -12.05 -11.26
N GLN A 20 -2.43 -10.74 -11.10
CA GLN A 20 -3.50 -9.80 -10.74
C GLN A 20 -3.64 -8.68 -11.79
N ASP A 21 -3.37 -8.98 -13.05
CA ASP A 21 -3.24 -8.00 -14.14
C ASP A 21 -4.46 -7.06 -14.23
N HIS A 22 -5.67 -7.61 -14.16
CA HIS A 22 -6.90 -6.81 -14.18
C HIS A 22 -7.01 -5.78 -13.04
N VAL A 23 -6.54 -6.12 -11.84
CA VAL A 23 -6.54 -5.21 -10.68
C VAL A 23 -5.46 -4.15 -10.87
N VAL A 24 -4.26 -4.59 -11.25
CA VAL A 24 -3.11 -3.71 -11.48
C VAL A 24 -3.43 -2.69 -12.56
N ASP A 25 -3.93 -3.12 -13.71
CA ASP A 25 -4.31 -2.25 -14.82
C ASP A 25 -5.38 -1.24 -14.40
N THR A 26 -6.41 -1.68 -13.67
CA THR A 26 -7.47 -0.79 -13.19
C THR A 26 -6.91 0.30 -12.27
N LEU A 27 -6.04 -0.07 -11.33
CA LEU A 27 -5.42 0.88 -10.41
C LEU A 27 -4.45 1.82 -11.12
N CYS A 28 -3.54 1.29 -11.95
CA CYS A 28 -2.60 2.08 -12.73
C CYS A 28 -3.32 3.08 -13.65
N ASN A 29 -4.43 2.68 -14.28
CA ASN A 29 -5.24 3.58 -15.10
C ASN A 29 -5.95 4.66 -14.25
N ALA A 30 -6.43 4.31 -13.06
CA ALA A 30 -7.01 5.28 -12.14
C ALA A 30 -5.97 6.30 -11.65
N PHE A 31 -4.75 5.88 -11.35
CA PHE A 31 -3.65 6.78 -10.96
C PHE A 31 -3.25 7.72 -12.08
N LYS A 32 -3.07 7.19 -13.31
CA LYS A 32 -2.75 7.99 -14.50
C LYS A 32 -3.82 9.03 -14.82
N ALA A 33 -5.08 8.71 -14.53
CA ALA A 33 -6.20 9.61 -14.76
C ALA A 33 -6.55 10.47 -13.53
N GLU A 34 -5.74 10.43 -12.46
CA GLU A 34 -5.96 11.15 -11.19
C GLU A 34 -7.34 10.89 -10.57
N ARG A 35 -7.90 9.69 -10.80
CA ARG A 35 -9.22 9.25 -10.31
C ARG A 35 -9.08 8.33 -9.11
N ILE A 36 -8.38 8.81 -8.08
CA ILE A 36 -8.19 8.08 -6.83
C ILE A 36 -9.42 8.26 -5.96
N VAL A 37 -9.93 7.16 -5.39
CA VAL A 37 -11.05 7.18 -4.44
C VAL A 37 -10.55 7.12 -3.00
N HIS A 38 -11.40 7.52 -2.05
CA HIS A 38 -11.05 7.63 -0.63
C HIS A 38 -10.91 6.28 0.09
N ALA A 39 -11.44 5.19 -0.48
CA ALA A 39 -11.42 3.87 0.15
C ALA A 39 -11.30 2.74 -0.87
N TYR A 40 -10.44 1.76 -0.56
CA TYR A 40 -10.23 0.55 -1.36
C TYR A 40 -10.38 -0.69 -0.46
N LEU A 41 -11.18 -1.66 -0.91
CA LEU A 41 -11.31 -2.97 -0.27
C LEU A 41 -10.63 -4.04 -1.12
N PHE A 42 -9.48 -4.53 -0.66
CA PHE A 42 -8.82 -5.68 -1.26
C PHE A 42 -9.37 -6.97 -0.64
N ALA A 43 -10.05 -7.80 -1.42
CA ALA A 43 -10.65 -9.05 -0.97
C ALA A 43 -10.02 -10.28 -1.65
N GLY A 44 -10.09 -11.43 -1.00
CA GLY A 44 -9.57 -12.70 -1.53
C GLY A 44 -8.86 -13.58 -0.49
N PRO A 45 -8.47 -14.82 -0.87
CA PRO A 45 -7.83 -15.79 0.03
C PRO A 45 -6.52 -15.30 0.66
N ARG A 46 -6.08 -15.93 1.75
CA ARG A 46 -4.78 -15.62 2.38
C ARG A 46 -3.64 -15.85 1.37
N GLY A 47 -2.68 -14.93 1.32
CA GLY A 47 -1.51 -15.06 0.46
C GLY A 47 -1.64 -14.49 -0.97
N THR A 48 -2.82 -14.02 -1.39
CA THR A 48 -3.03 -13.47 -2.76
C THR A 48 -2.53 -12.03 -2.96
N GLY A 49 -1.68 -11.51 -2.07
CA GLY A 49 -1.08 -10.18 -2.25
C GLY A 49 -1.91 -8.98 -1.78
N LYS A 50 -3.07 -9.15 -1.13
CA LYS A 50 -3.93 -8.05 -0.64
C LYS A 50 -3.18 -6.93 0.10
N THR A 51 -2.45 -7.29 1.14
CA THR A 51 -1.67 -6.31 1.93
C THR A 51 -0.52 -5.72 1.12
N SER A 52 0.06 -6.48 0.18
CA SER A 52 1.11 -5.97 -0.71
C SER A 52 0.53 -4.91 -1.67
N ALA A 53 -0.63 -5.18 -2.28
CA ALA A 53 -1.32 -4.22 -3.13
C ALA A 53 -1.72 -2.94 -2.37
N ALA A 54 -2.20 -3.08 -1.13
CA ALA A 54 -2.48 -1.92 -0.28
C ALA A 54 -1.24 -1.05 0.01
N ARG A 55 -0.08 -1.69 0.26
CA ARG A 55 1.19 -0.97 0.43
C ARG A 55 1.67 -0.30 -0.85
N LEU A 56 1.54 -0.98 -2.00
CA LEU A 56 1.86 -0.38 -3.30
C LEU A 56 0.96 0.81 -3.61
N LEU A 57 -0.33 0.72 -3.26
CA LEU A 57 -1.26 1.84 -3.37
C LEU A 57 -0.81 3.01 -2.49
N ALA A 58 -0.52 2.77 -1.21
CA ALA A 58 0.02 3.79 -0.31
C ALA A 58 1.30 4.44 -0.85
N LYS A 59 2.20 3.64 -1.45
CA LYS A 59 3.43 4.11 -2.10
C LYS A 59 3.17 4.93 -3.35
N THR A 60 2.16 4.56 -4.13
CA THR A 60 1.80 5.27 -5.36
C THR A 60 1.20 6.63 -5.03
N VAL A 61 0.26 6.70 -4.08
CA VAL A 61 -0.42 7.95 -3.74
C VAL A 61 0.51 8.96 -3.04
N ASN A 62 1.49 8.48 -2.27
CA ASN A 62 2.47 9.33 -1.60
C ASN A 62 3.74 9.56 -2.43
N CYS A 63 3.87 9.01 -3.63
CA CYS A 63 5.09 9.17 -4.42
C CYS A 63 5.26 10.64 -4.87
N LEU A 64 6.47 11.18 -4.72
CA LEU A 64 6.80 12.56 -5.08
C LEU A 64 7.04 12.80 -6.57
N SER A 65 7.02 11.75 -7.42
CA SER A 65 7.20 11.94 -8.86
C SER A 65 6.06 12.80 -9.43
N GLU A 66 6.38 13.80 -10.23
CA GLU A 66 5.38 14.66 -10.87
C GLU A 66 4.55 13.91 -11.92
N ASP A 67 5.15 12.91 -12.56
CA ASP A 67 4.48 12.07 -13.57
C ASP A 67 3.70 10.91 -12.89
N PRO A 68 2.36 10.90 -12.94
CA PRO A 68 1.56 9.82 -12.36
C PRO A 68 1.87 8.44 -12.95
N ALA A 69 2.35 8.36 -14.19
CA ALA A 69 2.71 7.10 -14.82
C ALA A 69 3.97 6.46 -14.22
N GLN A 70 4.82 7.25 -13.56
CA GLN A 70 6.04 6.79 -12.90
C GLN A 70 5.83 6.47 -11.42
N ARG A 71 4.61 6.61 -10.90
CA ARG A 71 4.32 6.31 -9.49
C ARG A 71 3.99 4.81 -9.33
N PRO A 72 4.62 4.09 -8.38
CA PRO A 72 5.67 4.53 -7.47
C PRO A 72 7.06 4.48 -8.12
N CYS A 73 7.86 5.56 -8.02
CA CYS A 73 9.16 5.63 -8.69
C CYS A 73 10.26 4.81 -7.99
N GLY A 74 10.05 4.44 -6.73
CA GLY A 74 11.00 3.62 -5.97
C GLY A 74 12.22 4.37 -5.43
N GLU A 75 12.54 5.56 -5.93
CA GLU A 75 13.76 6.31 -5.58
C GLU A 75 13.55 7.54 -4.69
N CYS A 76 12.35 8.15 -4.71
CA CYS A 76 12.08 9.34 -3.89
C CYS A 76 12.03 9.02 -2.38
N GLU A 77 12.19 10.06 -1.55
CA GLU A 77 12.23 9.91 -0.09
C GLU A 77 11.00 9.18 0.48
N HIS A 78 9.80 9.45 -0.05
CA HIS A 78 8.58 8.76 0.38
C HIS A 78 8.60 7.28 0.00
N CYS A 79 9.04 6.95 -1.22
CA CYS A 79 9.15 5.56 -1.67
C CYS A 79 10.18 4.79 -0.83
N GLN A 80 11.33 5.39 -0.53
CA GLN A 80 12.36 4.77 0.31
C GLN A 80 11.87 4.60 1.76
N ALA A 81 11.25 5.62 2.35
CA ALA A 81 10.72 5.57 3.70
C ALA A 81 9.63 4.49 3.85
N LEU A 82 8.78 4.29 2.84
CA LEU A 82 7.77 3.23 2.82
C LEU A 82 8.38 1.84 2.73
N ASN A 83 9.41 1.66 1.89
CA ASN A 83 10.13 0.39 1.77
C ASN A 83 10.81 0.00 3.09
N GLU A 84 11.35 1.00 3.80
CA GLU A 84 11.99 0.85 5.12
C GLU A 84 10.98 0.72 6.28
N GLY A 85 9.69 0.94 6.04
CA GLY A 85 8.63 0.85 7.07
C GLY A 85 8.68 1.97 8.12
N ARG A 86 9.21 3.13 7.75
CA ARG A 86 9.41 4.31 8.62
C ARG A 86 8.63 5.54 8.15
N PHE A 87 7.70 5.36 7.22
CA PHE A 87 6.86 6.43 6.69
C PHE A 87 5.74 6.75 7.68
N LEU A 88 5.72 7.97 8.21
CA LEU A 88 4.84 8.37 9.30
C LEU A 88 3.35 8.37 8.90
N ASP A 89 3.05 8.75 7.65
CA ASP A 89 1.67 8.86 7.17
C ASP A 89 1.09 7.51 6.71
N LEU A 90 1.83 6.40 6.87
CA LEU A 90 1.30 5.05 6.68
C LEU A 90 1.09 4.38 8.05
N ILE A 91 -0.18 4.28 8.45
CA ILE A 91 -0.58 3.56 9.65
C ILE A 91 -1.09 2.19 9.25
N GLU A 92 -0.36 1.14 9.64
CA GLU A 92 -0.80 -0.25 9.44
C GLU A 92 -1.40 -0.83 10.70
N ILE A 93 -2.59 -1.42 10.56
CA ILE A 93 -3.38 -1.89 11.69
C ILE A 93 -3.77 -3.33 11.44
N ASP A 94 -3.37 -4.20 12.36
CA ASP A 94 -3.83 -5.58 12.35
C ASP A 94 -5.19 -5.66 13.04
N ALA A 95 -6.25 -5.70 12.22
CA ALA A 95 -7.61 -5.86 12.69
C ALA A 95 -7.85 -7.19 13.43
N ALA A 96 -7.00 -8.21 13.24
CA ALA A 96 -7.10 -9.46 13.99
C ALA A 96 -6.62 -9.31 15.44
N SER A 97 -5.78 -8.31 15.71
CA SER A 97 -5.29 -7.96 17.06
C SER A 97 -6.05 -6.79 17.69
N ASN A 98 -6.73 -5.97 16.89
CA ASN A 98 -7.49 -4.79 17.32
C ASN A 98 -8.98 -5.01 17.02
N THR A 99 -9.60 -5.95 17.74
CA THR A 99 -10.95 -6.45 17.42
C THR A 99 -12.08 -5.71 18.14
N SER A 100 -11.78 -4.88 19.14
CA SER A 100 -12.82 -4.19 19.90
C SER A 100 -13.31 -2.93 19.19
N VAL A 101 -14.57 -2.55 19.43
CA VAL A 101 -15.13 -1.30 18.93
C VAL A 101 -14.36 -0.09 19.47
N ASP A 102 -13.87 -0.19 20.69
CA ASP A 102 -13.13 0.91 21.33
C ASP A 102 -11.74 1.09 20.73
N ASP A 103 -11.08 0.02 20.26
CA ASP A 103 -9.81 0.13 19.52
C ASP A 103 -9.99 0.95 18.24
N VAL A 104 -11.06 0.69 17.49
CA VAL A 104 -11.38 1.42 16.25
C VAL A 104 -11.76 2.88 16.54
N ARG A 105 -12.49 3.15 17.63
CA ARG A 105 -12.82 4.52 18.05
C ARG A 105 -11.56 5.32 18.39
N ASN A 106 -10.71 4.77 19.26
CA ASN A 106 -9.45 5.39 19.67
C ASN A 106 -8.55 5.68 18.47
N LEU A 107 -8.54 4.77 17.49
CA LEU A 107 -7.80 4.97 16.26
C LEU A 107 -8.33 6.17 15.46
N ARG A 108 -9.64 6.23 15.23
CA ARG A 108 -10.25 7.33 14.46
C ARG A 108 -9.92 8.69 15.07
N ASP A 109 -9.92 8.77 16.39
CA ASP A 109 -9.65 10.02 17.10
C ASP A 109 -8.16 10.44 16.99
N LYS A 110 -7.22 9.48 16.87
CA LYS A 110 -5.80 9.77 16.63
C LYS A 110 -5.50 10.28 15.22
N ILE A 111 -6.33 9.93 14.23
CA ILE A 111 -6.13 10.33 12.83
C ILE A 111 -6.57 11.80 12.59
N ASN A 112 -7.40 12.37 13.47
CA ASN A 112 -7.88 13.76 13.34
C ASN A 112 -6.87 14.82 13.83
N PHE A 113 -5.66 14.44 14.23
CA PHE A 113 -4.62 15.34 14.76
C PHE A 113 -3.37 15.37 13.87
#